data_AF-A0A379U298-F1
#
_entry.id   AF-A0A379U298-F1
#
_cell.length_a   1.000
_cell.length_b   1.000
_cell.length_c   1.000
_cell.angle_alpha   90.00
_cell.angle_beta   90.00
_cell.angle_gamma   90.00
#
_symmetry.space_group_name_H-M   'P 1'
#
loop_
_entity.id
_entity.type
_entity.pdbx_description
1 polymer ?
#
loop_
_entity_poly.entity_id
_entity_poly.type
_entity_poly.pdbx_seq_one_letter_code
_entity_poly.pdbx_strand_id
1 'polypeptide(L)' 'MGESNPVTGNTCDNVKPRAALIDCLAPDRRVEIEVKGIKDVVTQPQA' A
#
# COMPACT_ATOMS: atom_id res chain seq x y z
N MET A 1 -17.83 -0.32 -0.33
CA MET A 1 -16.55 -0.98 0.01
C MET A 1 -15.53 0.14 0.16
N GLY A 2 -14.90 0.26 1.32
CA GLY A 2 -13.92 1.33 1.61
C GLY A 2 -12.54 1.03 1.02
N GLU A 3 -11.54 1.83 1.40
CA GLU A 3 -10.14 1.61 1.04
C GLU A 3 -9.69 0.20 1.46
N SER A 4 -9.09 -0.58 0.55
CA SER A 4 -8.78 -2.00 0.82
C SER A 4 -7.71 -2.19 1.89
N ASN A 5 -6.85 -1.17 2.11
CA ASN A 5 -5.77 -1.20 3.07
C ASN A 5 -5.51 0.21 3.63
N PRO A 6 -6.36 0.74 4.53
CA PRO A 6 -6.10 2.04 5.15
C PRO A 6 -4.87 1.92 6.07
N VAL A 7 -3.87 2.78 5.87
CA VAL A 7 -2.69 2.88 6.73
C VAL A 7 -2.94 3.80 7.92
N THR A 8 -3.87 4.75 7.80
CA THR A 8 -4.21 5.64 8.93
C THR A 8 -5.14 4.99 9.95
N GLY A 9 -5.78 3.87 9.62
CA GLY A 9 -6.63 3.12 10.55
C GLY A 9 -7.68 4.00 11.24
N ASN A 10 -7.57 4.10 12.57
CA ASN A 10 -8.45 4.88 13.46
C ASN A 10 -7.85 6.25 13.84
N THR A 11 -6.63 6.56 13.40
CA THR A 11 -5.85 7.70 13.90
C THR A 11 -6.52 9.04 13.60
N CYS A 12 -7.31 9.11 12.53
CA CYS A 12 -7.98 10.32 12.09
C CYS A 12 -9.45 10.43 12.53
N ASP A 13 -10.00 9.47 13.29
CA ASP A 13 -11.43 9.38 13.63
C ASP A 13 -11.95 10.60 14.40
N ASN A 14 -11.09 11.21 15.22
CA ASN A 14 -11.44 12.36 16.06
C ASN A 14 -11.14 13.71 15.38
N VAL A 15 -10.59 13.71 14.15
CA VAL A 15 -10.26 14.93 13.41
C VAL A 15 -11.48 15.42 12.64
N LYS A 16 -12.23 16.34 13.26
CA LYS A 16 -13.49 16.88 12.69
C LYS A 16 -13.32 17.96 11.61
N PRO A 17 -12.33 18.88 11.70
CA PRO A 17 -12.16 19.91 10.68
C PRO A 17 -11.71 19.30 9.35
N ARG A 18 -12.41 19.63 8.25
CA ARG A 18 -12.15 19.02 6.93
C ARG A 18 -10.72 19.20 6.44
N ALA A 19 -10.13 20.38 6.63
CA ALA A 19 -8.74 20.64 6.23
C ALA A 19 -7.76 19.72 6.98
N ALA A 20 -7.87 19.69 8.31
CA ALA A 20 -7.04 18.84 9.16
C ALA A 20 -7.26 17.34 8.88
N LEU A 21 -8.48 16.94 8.52
CA LEU A 21 -8.78 15.55 8.16
C LEU A 21 -8.12 15.14 6.84
N ILE A 22 -8.09 16.03 5.84
CA ILE A 22 -7.39 15.78 4.56
C ILE A 22 -5.89 15.61 4.79
N ASP A 23 -5.32 16.43 5.68
CA ASP A 23 -3.90 16.33 6.04
C ASP A 23 -3.64 15.03 6.82
N CYS A 24 -4.53 14.66 7.75
CA CYS A 24 -4.42 13.42 8.52
C CYS A 24 -4.51 12.17 7.62
N LEU A 25 -5.41 12.17 6.64
CA LEU A 25 -5.60 11.07 5.67
C LEU A 25 -4.60 11.09 4.50
N ALA A 26 -3.60 11.98 4.52
CA ALA A 26 -2.60 12.04 3.45
C ALA A 26 -1.87 10.70 3.17
N PRO A 27 -1.50 9.88 4.18
CA PRO A 27 -0.77 8.63 3.96
C PRO A 27 -1.55 7.56 3.17
N ASP A 28 -2.88 7.61 3.21
CA ASP A 28 -3.76 6.64 2.55
C ASP A 28 -3.78 6.81 1.02
N ARG A 29 -3.49 8.02 0.52
CA ARG A 29 -3.41 8.35 -0.91
C ARG A 29 -2.11 7.85 -1.53
N ARG A 30 -1.85 6.54 -1.43
CA ARG A 30 -0.63 5.87 -1.93
C ARG A 30 -0.92 4.95 -3.12
N VAL A 31 0.12 4.69 -3.91
CA VAL A 31 0.09 3.70 -4.98
C VAL A 31 1.11 2.61 -4.62
N GLU A 32 0.65 1.38 -4.47
CA GLU A 32 1.52 0.21 -4.22
C GLU A 32 1.87 -0.45 -5.56
N ILE A 33 3.17 -0.68 -5.80
CA ILE A 33 3.69 -1.34 -7.00
C ILE A 33 4.40 -2.62 -6.57
N GLU A 34 3.80 -3.78 -6.87
CA GLU A 34 4.41 -5.09 -6.62
C GLU A 34 5.07 -5.61 -7.91
N VAL A 35 6.41 -5.65 -7.94
CA VAL A 35 7.16 -6.17 -9.08
C VAL A 35 7.57 -7.62 -8.82
N LYS A 36 7.03 -8.56 -9.59
CA LYS A 36 7.40 -9.99 -9.57
C LYS A 36 8.32 -10.29 -10.74
N GLY A 37 9.55 -10.70 -10.45
CA GLY A 37 10.49 -11.21 -11.45
C GLY A 37 10.46 -12.74 -11.49
N ILE A 38 10.61 -13.32 -12.68
CA ILE A 38 10.81 -14.76 -12.87
C ILE A 38 12.32 -14.99 -12.97
N LYS A 39 12.87 -15.88 -12.14
CA LYS A 39 14.26 -16.33 -12.28
C LYS A 39 14.26 -17.68 -12.99
N ASP A 40 14.51 -17.70 -14.30
CA ASP A 40 14.75 -18.93 -15.02
C ASP A 40 16.18 -19.42 -14.72
N VAL A 41 16.29 -20.45 -13.88
CA VAL A 41 17.55 -21.17 -13.67
C VAL A 41 17.59 -22.32 -14.67
N VAL A 42 18.44 -22.21 -15.69
CA VAL A 42 18.71 -23.31 -16.62
C VAL A 42 19.53 -24.37 -15.90
N THR A 43 18.88 -25.40 -15.37
CA THR A 43 19.59 -26.60 -14.88
C THR A 43 19.87 -27.52 -16.06
N GLN A 44 21.12 -27.55 -16.54
CA GLN A 44 21.55 -28.57 -17.49
C GLN A 44 21.71 -29.92 -16.75
N PRO A 45 21.20 -31.03 -17.29
CA PRO A 45 21.46 -32.34 -16.71
C PRO A 45 22.96 -32.64 -16.79
N GLN A 46 23.53 -33.09 -15.68
CA GLN A 46 24.94 -33.43 -15.55
C GLN A 46 25.23 -34.66 -16.42
N ALA A 47 26.22 -34.53 -17.31
CA ALA A 47 26.68 -35.60 -18.20
C ALA A 47 27.27 -36.79 -17.44
#